data_AF-A0A2N8DRI3-F1
#
_entry.id   AF-A0A2N8DRI3-F1
#
_cell.length_a   1.000
_cell.length_b   1.000
_cell.length_c   1.000
_cell.angle_alpha   90.00
_cell.angle_beta   90.00
_cell.angle_gamma   90.00
#
_symmetry.space_group_name_H-M   'P 1'
#
loop_
_entity.id
_entity.type
_entity.pdbx_description
1 polymer ?
#
loop_
_entity_poly.entity_id
_entity_poly.type
_entity_poly.pdbx_seq_one_letter_code
_entity_poly.pdbx_strand_id
1 'polypeptide(L)'
;MRIRIYSDLHNEFAPFEPPSTDADIVVLAGDIDTQARGVSWANETFNQPVLYCAGNHEFYKGHIDHTLRKMREAAAPHVHVLENQVWICNQTRFLVTTAWTDFSSTGDPVEAMVTCGMWMNDFQVIRAEERFRRLRPADVIERNHDAFDFLVGELAKPFEGKTVVITHHCPVPEVAGDKHEGHLSAAYTNQWHSLISMVDVWIFGHTHRAVDVELNGCRLITNPRGYPKERTGFISDFTIEI
;
A
#
# COMPACT_ATOMS: atom_id res chain seq x y z
N MET A 1 -12.99 8.61 -14.98
CA MET A 1 -12.36 9.36 -13.87
C MET A 1 -10.88 9.16 -14.00
N ARG A 2 -10.10 10.25 -13.99
CA ARG A 2 -8.66 10.21 -14.10
C ARG A 2 -8.00 10.10 -12.73
N ILE A 3 -7.12 9.12 -12.56
CA ILE A 3 -6.41 8.87 -11.31
C ILE A 3 -4.91 8.99 -11.55
N ARG A 4 -4.22 9.81 -10.75
CA ARG A 4 -2.75 9.87 -10.67
C ARG A 4 -2.27 8.91 -9.60
N ILE A 5 -1.28 8.06 -9.90
CA ILE A 5 -0.83 6.99 -8.99
C ILE A 5 0.65 7.14 -8.67
N TYR A 6 0.97 7.11 -7.37
CA TYR A 6 2.32 7.02 -6.85
C TYR A 6 2.41 5.98 -5.74
N SER A 7 3.54 5.28 -5.66
CA SER A 7 3.95 4.52 -4.48
C SER A 7 5.47 4.60 -4.31
N ASP A 8 5.96 4.24 -3.13
CA ASP A 8 7.39 4.05 -2.86
C ASP A 8 8.22 5.28 -3.28
N LEU A 9 7.68 6.48 -3.04
CA LEU A 9 8.34 7.74 -3.40
C LEU A 9 9.61 7.96 -2.58
N HIS A 10 9.63 7.45 -1.35
CA HIS A 10 10.80 7.45 -0.48
C HIS A 10 11.42 8.86 -0.33
N ASN A 11 10.57 9.85 -0.04
CA ASN A 11 10.98 11.25 0.09
C ASN A 11 12.04 11.45 1.20
N GLU A 12 12.15 10.53 2.16
CA GLU A 12 13.21 10.48 3.16
C GLU A 12 14.62 10.24 2.60
N PHE A 13 14.72 9.67 1.40
CA PHE A 13 16.00 9.41 0.74
C PHE A 13 16.28 10.42 -0.38
N ALA A 14 15.25 10.80 -1.15
CA ALA A 14 15.35 11.82 -2.17
C ALA A 14 14.00 12.52 -2.35
N PRO A 15 13.91 13.85 -2.24
CA PRO A 15 12.65 14.55 -2.49
C PRO A 15 12.09 14.26 -3.89
N PHE A 16 10.76 14.24 -4.01
CA PHE A 16 10.04 14.17 -5.26
C PHE A 16 9.13 15.37 -5.43
N GLU A 17 9.25 16.04 -6.59
CA GLU A 17 8.34 17.09 -7.02
C GLU A 17 7.51 16.52 -8.19
N PRO A 18 6.21 16.23 -7.97
CA PRO A 18 5.38 15.69 -9.03
C PRO A 18 5.11 16.77 -10.08
N PRO A 19 5.03 16.39 -11.37
CA PRO A 19 4.55 17.31 -12.40
C PRO A 19 3.10 17.68 -12.12
N SER A 20 2.69 18.87 -12.59
CA SER A 20 1.29 19.32 -12.49
C SER A 20 0.33 18.26 -13.03
N THR A 21 -0.78 18.07 -12.34
CA THR A 21 -1.78 17.05 -12.69
C THR A 21 -3.16 17.66 -12.80
N ASP A 22 -3.92 17.22 -13.80
CA ASP A 22 -5.35 17.50 -13.98
C ASP A 22 -6.21 16.29 -13.59
N ALA A 23 -5.63 15.28 -12.93
CA ALA A 23 -6.35 14.12 -12.44
C ALA A 23 -7.48 14.52 -11.49
N ASP A 24 -8.56 13.75 -11.46
CA ASP A 24 -9.66 13.95 -10.53
C ASP A 24 -9.26 13.56 -9.09
N ILE A 25 -8.41 12.55 -8.96
CA ILE A 25 -7.94 11.97 -7.69
C ILE A 25 -6.45 11.62 -7.79
N VAL A 26 -5.74 11.75 -6.67
CA VAL A 26 -4.39 11.20 -6.48
C VAL A 26 -4.43 10.00 -5.52
N VAL A 27 -3.81 8.89 -5.90
CA VAL A 27 -3.61 7.72 -5.06
C VAL A 27 -2.14 7.64 -4.65
N LEU A 28 -1.91 7.55 -3.34
CA LEU A 28 -0.62 7.32 -2.72
C LEU A 28 -0.65 5.92 -2.07
N ALA A 29 -0.06 4.93 -2.73
CA ALA A 29 -0.09 3.51 -2.35
C ALA A 29 1.12 3.10 -1.47
N GLY A 30 1.35 3.88 -0.42
CA GLY A 30 2.36 3.64 0.62
C GLY A 30 3.79 4.02 0.27
N ASP A 31 4.63 4.07 1.31
CA ASP A 31 6.05 4.40 1.27
C ASP A 31 6.35 5.76 0.61
N ILE A 32 5.50 6.75 0.92
CA ILE A 32 5.70 8.12 0.42
C ILE A 32 6.79 8.81 1.23
N ASP A 33 6.67 8.72 2.55
CA ASP A 33 7.66 9.16 3.50
C ASP A 33 7.38 8.51 4.88
N THR A 34 8.40 8.51 5.74
CA THR A 34 8.30 8.19 7.16
C THR A 34 7.31 9.08 7.94
N GLN A 35 6.57 8.44 8.84
CA GLN A 35 5.62 9.03 9.78
C GLN A 35 4.58 9.93 9.09
N ALA A 36 4.24 11.08 9.69
CA ALA A 36 3.29 12.00 9.10
C ALA A 36 3.88 12.89 7.99
N ARG A 37 5.17 12.74 7.64
CA ARG A 37 5.83 13.63 6.67
C ARG A 37 5.25 13.48 5.27
N GLY A 38 4.85 12.27 4.89
CA GLY A 38 4.22 12.01 3.59
C GLY A 38 2.86 12.68 3.49
N VAL A 39 2.10 12.72 4.60
CA VAL A 39 0.83 13.44 4.70
C VAL A 39 1.06 14.95 4.61
N SER A 40 2.04 15.50 5.34
CA SER A 40 2.40 16.93 5.24
C SER A 40 2.80 17.32 3.82
N TRP A 41 3.61 16.49 3.15
CA TRP A 41 3.95 16.67 1.74
C TRP A 41 2.70 16.64 0.85
N ALA A 42 1.80 15.66 1.04
CA ALA A 42 0.58 15.56 0.24
C ALA A 42 -0.34 16.77 0.41
N ASN A 43 -0.48 17.30 1.64
CA ASN A 43 -1.26 18.50 1.94
C ASN A 43 -0.81 19.74 1.16
N GLU A 44 0.50 19.86 0.91
CA GLU A 44 1.11 21.00 0.23
C GLU A 44 1.19 20.81 -1.29
N THR A 45 1.30 19.55 -1.73
CA THR A 45 1.61 19.19 -3.11
C THR A 45 0.37 19.11 -4.00
N PHE A 46 -0.77 18.71 -3.45
CA PHE A 46 -1.99 18.47 -4.22
C PHE A 46 -3.13 19.37 -3.76
N ASN A 47 -4.04 19.67 -4.69
CA ASN A 47 -5.30 20.35 -4.38
C ASN A 47 -6.52 19.42 -4.59
N GLN A 48 -6.29 18.28 -5.24
CA GLN A 48 -7.28 17.24 -5.50
C GLN A 48 -7.48 16.36 -4.27
N PRO A 49 -8.60 15.62 -4.18
CA PRO A 49 -8.71 14.52 -3.23
C PRO A 49 -7.54 13.54 -3.35
N VAL A 50 -6.90 13.25 -2.23
CA VAL A 50 -5.80 12.29 -2.11
C VAL A 50 -6.26 11.10 -1.30
N LEU A 51 -6.14 9.89 -1.84
CA LEU A 51 -6.33 8.64 -1.11
C LEU A 51 -4.96 8.12 -0.71
N TYR A 52 -4.68 8.12 0.60
CA TYR A 52 -3.39 7.75 1.17
C TYR A 52 -3.53 6.41 1.89
N CYS A 53 -2.91 5.38 1.33
CA CYS A 53 -2.62 4.11 1.97
C CYS A 53 -1.22 4.19 2.59
N ALA A 54 -1.07 3.82 3.86
CA ALA A 54 0.26 3.75 4.47
C ALA A 54 1.02 2.52 3.94
N GLY A 55 2.34 2.64 3.79
CA GLY A 55 3.25 1.52 3.65
C GLY A 55 4.00 1.25 4.95
N ASN A 56 5.01 0.39 4.89
CA ASN A 56 5.79 0.05 6.09
C ASN A 56 6.72 1.22 6.51
N HIS A 57 7.21 2.03 5.56
CA HIS A 57 8.10 3.15 5.85
C HIS A 57 7.41 4.27 6.63
N GLU A 58 6.12 4.51 6.44
CA GLU A 58 5.34 5.43 7.28
C GLU A 58 5.53 5.08 8.77
N PHE A 59 5.65 3.81 9.13
CA PHE A 59 5.79 3.39 10.52
C PHE A 59 7.23 3.37 11.04
N TYR A 60 8.24 3.62 10.19
CA TYR A 60 9.64 3.56 10.60
C TYR A 60 9.97 4.56 11.70
N LYS A 61 10.67 4.05 12.73
CA LYS A 61 10.99 4.78 13.98
C LYS A 61 9.75 5.31 14.72
N GLY A 62 8.57 4.80 14.38
CA GLY A 62 7.29 5.13 14.97
C GLY A 62 6.63 3.92 15.64
N HIS A 63 5.33 4.02 15.83
CA HIS A 63 4.51 2.96 16.40
C HIS A 63 3.34 2.66 15.44
N ILE A 64 3.05 1.39 15.20
CA ILE A 64 2.11 0.94 14.17
C ILE A 64 0.72 1.60 14.30
N ASP A 65 0.15 1.69 15.51
CA ASP A 65 -1.12 2.42 15.71
C ASP A 65 -0.96 3.94 15.89
N HIS A 66 0.00 4.39 16.70
CA HIS A 66 0.10 5.82 17.05
C HIS A 66 0.51 6.67 15.85
N THR A 67 1.37 6.14 14.98
CA THR A 67 1.77 6.84 13.76
C THR A 67 0.58 7.03 12.82
N LEU A 68 -0.25 6.00 12.61
CA LEU A 68 -1.45 6.11 11.77
C LEU A 68 -2.42 7.17 12.31
N ARG A 69 -2.61 7.24 13.64
CA ARG A 69 -3.42 8.30 14.26
C ARG A 69 -2.85 9.69 13.98
N LYS A 70 -1.54 9.89 14.17
CA LYS A 70 -0.87 11.16 13.90
C LYS A 70 -0.91 11.56 12.43
N MET A 71 -0.82 10.59 11.53
CA MET A 71 -0.98 10.81 10.08
C MET A 71 -2.38 11.36 9.78
N ARG A 72 -3.43 10.75 10.34
CA ARG A 72 -4.82 11.23 10.19
C ARG A 72 -5.02 12.61 10.79
N GLU A 73 -4.43 12.89 11.96
CA GLU A 73 -4.49 14.21 12.62
C GLU A 73 -3.79 15.30 11.80
N ALA A 74 -2.72 14.96 11.07
CA ALA A 74 -1.97 15.89 10.25
C ALA A 74 -2.61 16.16 8.87
N ALA A 75 -3.60 15.38 8.46
CA ALA A 75 -4.18 15.43 7.12
C ALA A 75 -5.06 16.68 6.93
N ALA A 76 -4.86 17.38 5.81
CA ALA A 76 -5.77 18.42 5.35
C ALA A 76 -7.10 17.81 4.90
N PRO A 77 -8.20 18.59 4.78
CA PRO A 77 -9.52 18.05 4.45
C PRO A 77 -9.62 17.25 3.13
N HIS A 78 -8.70 17.49 2.19
CA HIS A 78 -8.64 16.79 0.91
C HIS A 78 -7.70 15.57 0.92
N VAL A 79 -6.96 15.32 2.01
CA VAL A 79 -6.08 14.16 2.16
C VAL A 79 -6.75 13.13 3.07
N HIS A 80 -7.03 11.95 2.53
CA HIS A 80 -7.73 10.88 3.22
C HIS A 80 -6.74 9.75 3.54
N VAL A 81 -6.25 9.71 4.78
CA VAL A 81 -5.41 8.59 5.28
C VAL A 81 -6.31 7.45 5.76
N LEU A 82 -6.32 6.36 4.99
CA LEU A 82 -7.30 5.28 5.10
C LEU A 82 -6.63 3.94 5.45
N GLU A 83 -7.29 3.17 6.32
CA GLU A 83 -6.88 1.82 6.70
C GLU A 83 -8.14 1.02 7.06
N ASN A 84 -8.42 -0.06 6.33
CA ASN A 84 -9.67 -0.83 6.38
C ASN A 84 -10.92 0.05 6.23
N GLN A 85 -10.90 0.95 5.25
CA GLN A 85 -11.97 1.92 5.02
C GLN A 85 -12.38 1.99 3.55
N VAL A 86 -13.67 2.31 3.36
CA VAL A 86 -14.26 2.58 2.05
C VAL A 86 -14.35 4.09 1.84
N TRP A 87 -13.97 4.55 0.66
CA TRP A 87 -14.21 5.91 0.19
C TRP A 87 -14.92 5.86 -1.17
N ILE A 88 -15.96 6.68 -1.38
CA ILE A 88 -16.80 6.61 -2.58
C ILE A 88 -16.85 7.99 -3.24
N CYS A 89 -16.63 8.02 -4.55
CA CYS A 89 -16.77 9.21 -5.38
C CYS A 89 -17.14 8.82 -6.81
N ASN A 90 -18.05 9.58 -7.45
CA ASN A 90 -18.46 9.39 -8.85
C ASN A 90 -18.73 7.92 -9.23
N GLN A 91 -19.58 7.23 -8.45
CA GLN A 91 -19.92 5.81 -8.66
C GLN A 91 -18.70 4.86 -8.69
N THR A 92 -17.61 5.25 -8.03
CA THR A 92 -16.47 4.39 -7.77
C THR A 92 -16.28 4.24 -6.28
N ARG A 93 -16.17 3.00 -5.79
CA ARG A 93 -15.75 2.72 -4.42
C ARG A 93 -14.28 2.35 -4.39
N PHE A 94 -13.57 2.90 -3.42
CA PHE A 94 -12.18 2.66 -3.14
C PHE A 94 -12.08 1.96 -1.79
N LEU A 95 -11.54 0.74 -1.77
CA LEU A 95 -11.27 -0.03 -0.56
C LEU A 95 -9.78 0.08 -0.26
N VAL A 96 -9.44 0.66 0.90
CA VAL A 96 -8.04 1.00 1.20
C VAL A 96 -7.58 0.31 2.48
N THR A 97 -6.46 -0.42 2.39
CA THR A 97 -5.80 -1.08 3.53
C THR A 97 -4.32 -1.30 3.25
N THR A 98 -3.44 -1.16 4.24
CA THR A 98 -1.99 -1.40 4.07
C THR A 98 -1.68 -2.82 3.56
N ALA A 99 -2.54 -3.79 3.90
CA ALA A 99 -2.44 -5.20 3.49
C ALA A 99 -1.13 -5.90 3.87
N TRP A 100 -0.58 -5.62 5.06
CA TRP A 100 0.54 -6.39 5.64
C TRP A 100 0.44 -7.89 5.37
N THR A 101 1.55 -8.63 5.33
CA THR A 101 1.55 -10.04 4.91
C THR A 101 1.34 -11.05 6.05
N ASP A 102 0.80 -12.22 5.70
CA ASP A 102 0.70 -13.39 6.60
C ASP A 102 1.86 -14.39 6.43
N PHE A 103 2.82 -14.05 5.56
CA PHE A 103 3.99 -14.87 5.18
C PHE A 103 3.67 -16.20 4.48
N SER A 104 2.43 -16.42 4.03
CA SER A 104 2.03 -17.69 3.42
C SER A 104 2.57 -17.89 2.00
N SER A 105 2.94 -16.81 1.30
CA SER A 105 3.20 -16.78 -0.16
C SER A 105 4.38 -17.60 -0.66
N THR A 106 5.18 -18.19 0.23
CA THR A 106 6.34 -19.02 -0.12
C THR A 106 6.19 -20.49 0.28
N GLY A 107 5.01 -20.90 0.76
CA GLY A 107 4.67 -22.30 1.04
C GLY A 107 5.12 -22.85 2.40
N ASP A 108 6.06 -22.18 3.08
CA ASP A 108 6.42 -22.47 4.49
C ASP A 108 6.29 -21.19 5.33
N PRO A 109 5.10 -20.92 5.90
CA PRO A 109 4.86 -19.71 6.68
C PRO A 109 5.74 -19.64 7.93
N VAL A 110 6.12 -20.78 8.52
CA VAL A 110 6.91 -20.81 9.76
C VAL A 110 8.34 -20.33 9.47
N GLU A 111 8.97 -20.91 8.45
CA GLU A 111 10.32 -20.49 8.04
C GLU A 111 10.32 -19.05 7.51
N ALA A 112 9.27 -18.65 6.79
CA ALA A 112 9.10 -17.28 6.32
C ALA A 112 8.95 -16.26 7.45
N MET A 113 8.16 -16.56 8.48
CA MET A 113 8.06 -15.70 9.66
C MET A 113 9.40 -15.52 10.37
N VAL A 114 10.18 -16.60 10.53
CA VAL A 114 11.52 -16.54 11.15
C VAL A 114 12.45 -15.69 10.28
N THR A 115 12.52 -16.00 8.99
CA THR A 115 13.38 -15.30 8.02
C THR A 115 13.04 -13.81 7.96
N CYS A 116 11.79 -13.47 7.66
CA CYS A 116 11.34 -12.08 7.56
C CYS A 116 11.48 -11.34 8.89
N GLY A 117 11.16 -11.99 10.01
CA GLY A 117 11.32 -11.45 11.37
C GLY A 117 12.75 -11.04 11.70
N MET A 118 13.74 -11.77 11.19
CA MET A 118 15.16 -11.49 11.40
C MET A 118 15.69 -10.41 10.45
N TRP A 119 15.23 -10.39 9.19
CA TRP A 119 15.87 -9.61 8.13
C TRP A 119 15.13 -8.32 7.75
N MET A 120 13.81 -8.24 7.93
CA MET A 120 13.06 -7.03 7.58
C MET A 120 13.27 -5.94 8.63
N ASN A 121 13.53 -4.72 8.14
CA ASN A 121 13.72 -3.55 8.99
C ASN A 121 12.47 -3.22 9.81
N ASP A 122 11.28 -3.57 9.30
CA ASP A 122 9.98 -3.43 9.96
C ASP A 122 10.05 -3.88 11.43
N PHE A 123 10.58 -5.07 11.67
CA PHE A 123 10.66 -5.68 13.01
C PHE A 123 11.82 -5.13 13.86
N GLN A 124 12.70 -4.31 13.28
CA GLN A 124 13.79 -3.64 14.00
C GLN A 124 13.39 -2.22 14.44
N VAL A 125 12.69 -1.47 13.57
CA VAL A 125 12.48 -0.03 13.75
C VAL A 125 11.04 0.37 14.05
N ILE A 126 10.05 -0.50 13.83
CA ILE A 126 8.65 -0.22 14.17
C ILE A 126 8.36 -0.70 15.60
N ARG A 127 7.48 0.02 16.30
CA ARG A 127 6.98 -0.33 17.63
C ARG A 127 5.51 -0.73 17.61
N ALA A 128 5.12 -1.57 18.55
CA ALA A 128 3.76 -2.03 18.75
C ALA A 128 3.45 -2.21 20.24
N GLU A 129 2.16 -2.31 20.53
CA GLU A 129 1.56 -2.38 21.87
C GLU A 129 1.92 -1.20 22.81
N GLU A 130 1.17 -1.08 23.90
CA GLU A 130 1.33 -0.04 24.92
C GLU A 130 2.75 0.07 25.50
N ARG A 131 3.50 -1.04 25.53
CA ARG A 131 4.88 -1.07 26.04
C ARG A 131 5.94 -0.67 25.01
N PHE A 132 5.53 -0.26 23.81
CA PHE A 132 6.45 0.10 22.71
C PHE A 132 7.50 -0.98 22.48
N ARG A 133 7.09 -2.25 22.46
CA ARG A 133 8.00 -3.34 22.06
C ARG A 133 8.24 -3.27 20.56
N ARG A 134 9.28 -3.95 20.08
CA ARG A 134 9.45 -4.15 18.63
C ARG A 134 8.23 -4.85 18.04
N LEU A 135 7.85 -4.43 16.83
CA LEU A 135 6.88 -5.14 16.01
C LEU A 135 7.35 -6.59 15.81
N ARG A 136 6.41 -7.53 15.77
CA ARG A 136 6.66 -8.97 15.55
C ARG A 136 5.86 -9.44 14.34
N PRO A 137 6.29 -10.52 13.66
CA PRO A 137 5.52 -11.13 12.59
C PRO A 137 4.05 -11.43 12.95
N ALA A 138 3.80 -11.88 14.19
CA ALA A 138 2.43 -12.13 14.67
C ALA A 138 1.52 -10.89 14.64
N ASP A 139 2.07 -9.69 14.86
CA ASP A 139 1.29 -8.45 14.87
C ASP A 139 0.82 -8.08 13.46
N VAL A 140 1.65 -8.36 12.44
CA VAL A 140 1.32 -8.05 11.05
C VAL A 140 0.45 -9.13 10.42
N ILE A 141 0.56 -10.39 10.89
CA ILE A 141 -0.38 -11.47 10.53
C ILE A 141 -1.80 -11.13 10.99
N GLU A 142 -1.98 -10.66 12.23
CA GLU A 142 -3.30 -10.26 12.73
C GLU A 142 -3.90 -9.16 11.83
N ARG A 143 -3.07 -8.17 11.46
CA ARG A 143 -3.48 -7.09 10.55
C ARG A 143 -3.77 -7.55 9.13
N ASN A 144 -3.04 -8.55 8.63
CA ASN A 144 -3.32 -9.18 7.35
C ASN A 144 -4.73 -9.75 7.34
N HIS A 145 -5.07 -10.53 8.37
CA HIS A 145 -6.38 -11.16 8.48
C HIS A 145 -7.49 -10.12 8.59
N ASP A 146 -7.31 -9.07 9.40
CA ASP A 146 -8.26 -7.96 9.49
C ASP A 146 -8.47 -7.28 8.13
N ALA A 147 -7.39 -7.06 7.37
CA ALA A 147 -7.45 -6.47 6.03
C ALA A 147 -8.17 -7.40 5.03
N PHE A 148 -7.87 -8.70 5.07
CA PHE A 148 -8.51 -9.68 4.22
C PHE A 148 -10.01 -9.79 4.51
N ASP A 149 -10.39 -9.88 5.78
CA ASP A 149 -11.79 -9.96 6.21
C ASP A 149 -12.57 -8.68 5.87
N PHE A 150 -11.94 -7.51 6.02
CA PHE A 150 -12.49 -6.24 5.55
C PHE A 150 -12.77 -6.28 4.04
N LEU A 151 -11.78 -6.67 3.23
CA LEU A 151 -11.94 -6.74 1.77
C LEU A 151 -13.00 -7.75 1.36
N VAL A 152 -13.00 -8.96 1.93
CA VAL A 152 -14.04 -9.97 1.69
C VAL A 152 -15.42 -9.41 2.00
N GLY A 153 -15.57 -8.76 3.17
CA GLY A 153 -16.84 -8.20 3.63
C GLY A 153 -17.35 -7.07 2.73
N GLU A 154 -16.49 -6.16 2.29
CA GLU A 154 -16.89 -5.05 1.41
C GLU A 154 -17.12 -5.51 -0.03
N LEU A 155 -16.29 -6.41 -0.56
CA LEU A 155 -16.41 -6.92 -1.93
C LEU A 155 -17.69 -7.74 -2.13
N ALA A 156 -18.15 -8.45 -1.09
CA ALA A 156 -19.41 -9.18 -1.11
C ALA A 156 -20.66 -8.27 -1.18
N LYS A 157 -20.54 -6.99 -0.82
CA LYS A 157 -21.66 -6.04 -0.91
C LYS A 157 -21.87 -5.63 -2.36
N PRO A 158 -23.09 -5.73 -2.91
CA PRO A 158 -23.40 -5.20 -4.24
C PRO A 158 -23.06 -3.70 -4.32
N PHE A 159 -22.46 -3.30 -5.43
CA PHE A 159 -22.15 -1.90 -5.70
C PHE A 159 -22.40 -1.58 -7.17
N GLU A 160 -23.27 -0.62 -7.43
CA GLU A 160 -23.52 -0.13 -8.79
C GLU A 160 -22.41 0.85 -9.17
N GLY A 161 -21.34 0.34 -9.80
CA GLY A 161 -20.19 1.15 -10.17
C GLY A 161 -18.90 0.36 -10.24
N LYS A 162 -17.77 1.09 -10.21
CA LYS A 162 -16.42 0.51 -10.23
C LYS A 162 -15.88 0.27 -8.83
N THR A 163 -15.15 -0.83 -8.65
CA THR A 163 -14.45 -1.17 -7.42
C THR A 163 -12.96 -1.09 -7.62
N VAL A 164 -12.32 -0.18 -6.90
CA VAL A 164 -10.86 -0.04 -6.85
C VAL A 164 -10.38 -0.49 -5.47
N VAL A 165 -9.37 -1.36 -5.42
CA VAL A 165 -8.67 -1.69 -4.18
C VAL A 165 -7.31 -1.01 -4.19
N ILE A 166 -6.94 -0.40 -3.06
CA ILE A 166 -5.63 0.23 -2.86
C ILE A 166 -4.96 -0.46 -1.68
N THR A 167 -3.82 -1.08 -1.94
CA THR A 167 -2.96 -1.65 -0.92
C THR A 167 -1.56 -1.07 -1.00
N HIS A 168 -0.73 -1.29 0.03
CA HIS A 168 0.70 -1.09 -0.14
C HIS A 168 1.38 -2.41 -0.51
N HIS A 169 1.18 -3.45 0.27
CA HIS A 169 1.72 -4.77 -0.05
C HIS A 169 1.01 -5.39 -1.26
N CYS A 170 1.76 -6.22 -1.98
CA CYS A 170 1.31 -6.86 -3.21
C CYS A 170 0.22 -7.91 -2.92
N PRO A 171 -0.87 -7.98 -3.71
CA PRO A 171 -1.97 -8.89 -3.42
C PRO A 171 -1.70 -10.35 -3.81
N VAL A 172 -0.86 -10.58 -4.84
CA VAL A 172 -0.57 -11.91 -5.38
C VAL A 172 0.88 -12.02 -5.87
N PRO A 173 1.52 -13.20 -5.79
CA PRO A 173 2.95 -13.33 -6.10
C PRO A 173 3.30 -13.09 -7.57
N GLU A 174 2.36 -13.29 -8.50
CA GLU A 174 2.56 -13.13 -9.95
C GLU A 174 2.99 -11.72 -10.36
N VAL A 175 2.66 -10.71 -9.55
CA VAL A 175 3.00 -9.30 -9.80
C VAL A 175 3.98 -8.74 -8.77
N ALA A 176 4.56 -9.59 -7.90
CA ALA A 176 5.50 -9.18 -6.86
C ALA A 176 6.93 -8.92 -7.37
N GLY A 177 7.26 -9.41 -8.58
CA GLY A 177 8.61 -9.40 -9.12
C GLY A 177 9.50 -10.51 -8.53
N ASP A 178 10.76 -10.52 -8.97
CA ASP A 178 11.75 -11.58 -8.76
C ASP A 178 12.97 -11.11 -7.94
N LYS A 179 12.86 -9.95 -7.29
CA LYS A 179 13.98 -9.29 -6.59
C LYS A 179 14.44 -10.03 -5.33
N HIS A 180 13.55 -10.80 -4.70
CA HIS A 180 13.81 -11.50 -3.45
C HIS A 180 13.68 -13.01 -3.66
N GLU A 181 14.75 -13.75 -3.39
CA GLU A 181 14.76 -15.21 -3.43
C GLU A 181 14.44 -15.80 -2.04
N GLY A 182 13.87 -17.01 -2.05
CA GLY A 182 13.55 -17.75 -0.83
C GLY A 182 12.43 -17.10 -0.02
N HIS A 183 12.39 -17.40 1.27
CA HIS A 183 11.26 -17.01 2.14
C HIS A 183 11.17 -15.52 2.46
N LEU A 184 12.19 -14.72 2.14
CA LEU A 184 12.15 -13.27 2.35
C LEU A 184 11.11 -12.58 1.45
N SER A 185 10.81 -13.15 0.28
CA SER A 185 9.76 -12.62 -0.61
C SER A 185 8.38 -12.62 0.05
N ALA A 186 8.17 -13.44 1.09
CA ALA A 186 6.91 -13.52 1.81
C ALA A 186 6.56 -12.24 2.58
N ALA A 187 7.53 -11.37 2.85
CA ALA A 187 7.28 -10.05 3.43
C ALA A 187 6.66 -9.04 2.45
N TYR A 188 6.67 -9.33 1.14
CA TYR A 188 6.29 -8.36 0.11
C TYR A 188 4.92 -8.63 -0.51
N THR A 189 4.46 -9.88 -0.51
CA THR A 189 3.25 -10.29 -1.24
C THR A 189 2.38 -11.29 -0.49
N ASN A 190 1.08 -11.17 -0.72
CA ASN A 190 0.02 -12.03 -0.23
C ASN A 190 -0.35 -13.12 -1.24
N GLN A 191 -1.35 -13.95 -0.93
CA GLN A 191 -1.96 -14.93 -1.83
C GLN A 191 -3.47 -14.72 -1.92
N TRP A 192 -3.89 -13.54 -2.35
CA TRP A 192 -5.29 -13.14 -2.35
C TRP A 192 -6.00 -13.37 -3.70
N HIS A 193 -5.65 -14.42 -4.43
CA HIS A 193 -6.21 -14.75 -5.74
C HIS A 193 -7.74 -14.78 -5.78
N SER A 194 -8.37 -15.21 -4.68
CA SER A 194 -9.83 -15.29 -4.54
C SER A 194 -10.51 -13.92 -4.62
N LEU A 195 -9.82 -12.82 -4.30
CA LEU A 195 -10.37 -11.47 -4.32
C LEU A 195 -10.23 -10.81 -5.69
N ILE A 196 -9.26 -11.24 -6.51
CA ILE A 196 -8.87 -10.57 -7.74
C ILE A 196 -10.06 -10.39 -8.69
N SER A 197 -10.83 -11.45 -8.96
CA SER A 197 -11.95 -11.39 -9.90
C SER A 197 -13.14 -10.55 -9.44
N MET A 198 -13.12 -10.03 -8.21
CA MET A 198 -14.17 -9.16 -7.65
C MET A 198 -13.85 -7.67 -7.76
N VAL A 199 -12.68 -7.32 -8.30
CA VAL A 199 -12.11 -5.96 -8.31
C VAL A 199 -11.85 -5.52 -9.74
N ASP A 200 -12.27 -4.30 -10.11
CA ASP A 200 -11.98 -3.76 -11.45
C ASP A 200 -10.51 -3.33 -11.57
N VAL A 201 -9.98 -2.63 -10.55
CA VAL A 201 -8.59 -2.14 -10.52
C VAL A 201 -7.97 -2.37 -9.13
N TRP A 202 -6.77 -2.92 -9.08
CA TRP A 202 -5.99 -3.07 -7.85
C TRP A 202 -4.70 -2.26 -7.94
N ILE A 203 -4.57 -1.24 -7.11
CA ILE A 203 -3.38 -0.39 -7.02
C ILE A 203 -2.55 -0.83 -5.82
N PHE A 204 -1.25 -1.09 -6.00
CA PHE A 204 -0.34 -1.50 -4.93
C PHE A 204 1.06 -0.87 -5.05
N GLY A 205 1.94 -1.12 -4.08
CA GLY A 205 3.32 -0.62 -3.99
C GLY A 205 4.33 -1.70 -3.59
N HIS A 206 5.34 -1.34 -2.78
CA HIS A 206 6.32 -2.17 -2.04
C HIS A 206 7.31 -3.00 -2.87
N THR A 207 6.89 -3.48 -4.03
CA THR A 207 7.64 -4.43 -4.86
C THR A 207 8.78 -3.78 -5.65
N HIS A 208 8.77 -2.44 -5.74
CA HIS A 208 9.74 -1.64 -6.51
C HIS A 208 9.85 -2.09 -7.98
N ARG A 209 8.74 -2.58 -8.54
CA ARG A 209 8.63 -2.95 -9.95
C ARG A 209 7.31 -2.43 -10.48
N ALA A 210 7.36 -1.54 -11.47
CA ALA A 210 6.17 -1.06 -12.15
C ALA A 210 5.48 -2.22 -12.87
N VAL A 211 4.17 -2.32 -12.68
CA VAL A 211 3.30 -3.33 -13.28
C VAL A 211 2.02 -2.64 -13.71
N ASP A 212 1.52 -3.02 -14.88
CA ASP A 212 0.19 -2.68 -15.38
C ASP A 212 -0.29 -3.86 -16.23
N VAL A 213 -1.01 -4.80 -15.61
CA VAL A 213 -1.41 -6.06 -16.24
C VAL A 213 -2.84 -6.42 -15.87
N GLU A 214 -3.49 -7.23 -16.70
CA GLU A 214 -4.79 -7.80 -16.40
C GLU A 214 -4.65 -9.24 -15.89
N LEU A 215 -5.31 -9.55 -14.78
CA LEU A 215 -5.40 -10.89 -14.21
C LEU A 215 -6.85 -11.16 -13.80
N ASN A 216 -7.46 -12.19 -14.36
CA ASN A 216 -8.84 -12.60 -14.03
C ASN A 216 -9.87 -11.45 -14.06
N GLY A 217 -9.72 -10.53 -15.02
CA GLY A 217 -10.62 -9.37 -15.20
C GLY A 217 -10.31 -8.15 -14.32
N CYS A 218 -9.29 -8.23 -13.46
CA CYS A 218 -8.79 -7.12 -12.66
C CYS A 218 -7.55 -6.51 -13.30
N ARG A 219 -7.47 -5.18 -13.38
CA ARG A 219 -6.25 -4.48 -13.77
C ARG A 219 -5.38 -4.22 -12.54
N LEU A 220 -4.26 -4.93 -12.41
CA LEU A 220 -3.29 -4.76 -11.33
C LEU A 220 -2.22 -3.76 -11.73
N ILE A 221 -2.02 -2.75 -10.88
CA ILE A 221 -1.22 -1.59 -11.17
C ILE A 221 -0.31 -1.24 -9.99
N THR A 222 0.96 -0.99 -10.27
CA THR A 222 1.86 -0.29 -9.36
C THR A 222 2.76 0.64 -10.16
N ASN A 223 3.01 1.84 -9.61
CA ASN A 223 3.92 2.83 -10.19
C ASN A 223 4.94 3.28 -9.12
N PRO A 224 5.84 2.39 -8.70
CA PRO A 224 6.74 2.64 -7.58
C PRO A 224 7.96 3.43 -8.03
N ARG A 225 8.37 4.46 -7.29
CA ARG A 225 9.63 5.19 -7.59
C ARG A 225 10.86 4.41 -7.12
N GLY A 226 10.78 3.81 -5.94
CA GLY A 226 11.86 3.05 -5.31
C GLY A 226 13.03 3.92 -4.84
N TYR A 227 14.14 3.26 -4.49
CA TYR A 227 15.31 3.94 -3.92
C TYR A 227 16.11 4.72 -4.97
N PRO A 228 16.94 5.71 -4.56
CA PRO A 228 17.83 6.40 -5.49
C PRO A 228 18.68 5.44 -6.32
N LYS A 229 18.66 5.64 -7.65
CA LYS A 229 19.34 4.82 -8.68
C LYS A 229 18.71 3.46 -8.97
N GLU A 230 17.63 3.11 -8.28
CA GLU A 230 16.86 1.91 -8.62
C GLU A 230 16.11 2.11 -9.94
N ARG A 231 15.97 1.03 -10.71
CA ARG A 231 15.22 1.03 -11.97
C ARG A 231 13.94 0.25 -11.76
N THR A 232 12.90 0.94 -11.34
CA THR A 232 11.58 0.35 -11.07
C THR A 232 10.65 0.36 -12.28
N GLY A 233 10.89 1.26 -13.25
CA GLY A 233 9.94 1.56 -14.32
C GLY A 233 8.97 2.70 -13.99
N PHE A 234 9.24 3.47 -12.93
CA PHE A 234 8.47 4.64 -12.52
C PHE A 234 8.21 5.62 -13.66
N ILE A 235 6.96 6.07 -13.76
CA ILE A 235 6.52 7.13 -14.68
C ILE A 235 5.94 8.27 -13.82
N SER A 236 6.59 9.44 -13.85
CA SER A 236 6.27 10.56 -12.96
C SER A 236 4.90 11.20 -13.18
N ASP A 237 4.32 11.04 -14.36
CA ASP A 237 3.02 11.59 -14.75
C ASP A 237 1.97 10.51 -15.01
N PHE A 238 2.22 9.27 -14.57
CA PHE A 238 1.36 8.12 -14.82
C PHE A 238 -0.07 8.35 -14.34
N THR A 239 -1.03 8.20 -15.25
CA THR A 239 -2.45 8.26 -14.94
C THR A 239 -3.19 7.09 -15.56
N ILE A 240 -4.32 6.76 -14.96
CA ILE A 240 -5.29 5.83 -15.53
C ILE A 240 -6.64 6.50 -15.65
N GLU A 241 -7.45 5.98 -16.57
CA GLU A 241 -8.87 6.27 -16.65
C GLU A 241 -9.65 5.04 -16.17
N ILE A 242 -10.66 5.28 -15.34
CA ILE A 242 -11.65 4.28 -14.91
C ILE A 242 -13.08 4.71 -15.21
#